data_AF-A0AAN0M493-F1
#
_entry.id   AF-A0AAN0M493-F1
#
_cell.length_a   1.000
_cell.length_b   1.000
_cell.length_c   1.000
_cell.angle_alpha   90.00
_cell.angle_beta   90.00
_cell.angle_gamma   90.00
#
_symmetry.space_group_name_H-M   'P 1'
#
loop_
_entity.id
_entity.type
_entity.pdbx_description
1 polymer ?
#
loop_
_entity_poly.entity_id
_entity_poly.type
_entity_poly.pdbx_seq_one_letter_code
_entity_poly.pdbx_strand_id
1 'polypeptide(L)' 'MLVMETLERVALKHNMNALLHEKPFAKVNGSGKHNNFSLITDTGLNLFDPGDRPHENVRFLIFVSAMIRAVDTHA' A
#
# COMPACT_ATOMS: atom_id res chain seq x y z
N MET A 1 1.96 -16.13 1.79
CA MET A 1 2.82 -15.02 1.33
C MET A 1 4.28 -15.45 1.50
N LEU A 2 5.12 -15.35 0.47
CA LEU A 2 6.51 -15.85 0.52
C LEU A 2 7.36 -15.17 1.61
N VAL A 3 7.21 -13.85 1.78
CA VAL A 3 8.00 -13.09 2.76
C VAL A 3 7.60 -13.46 4.20
N MET A 4 6.30 -13.60 4.48
CA MET A 4 5.80 -13.98 5.81
C MET A 4 6.32 -15.35 6.24
N GLU A 5 6.20 -16.35 5.36
CA GLU A 5 6.75 -17.70 5.57
C GLU A 5 8.26 -17.66 5.83
N THR A 6 8.98 -16.83 5.07
CA THR A 6 10.41 -16.66 5.25
C THR A 6 10.74 -16.05 6.62
N LEU A 7 9.98 -15.04 7.07
CA LEU A 7 10.17 -14.40 8.37
C LEU A 7 9.96 -15.40 9.51
N GLU A 8 8.88 -16.18 9.49
CA GLU A 8 8.59 -17.19 10.51
C GLU A 8 9.70 -18.26 10.57
N ARG A 9 10.08 -18.80 9.42
CA ARG A 9 11.14 -19.82 9.34
C ARG A 9 12.50 -19.31 9.80
N VAL A 10 12.87 -18.07 9.44
CA VAL A 10 14.17 -17.49 9.82
C VAL A 10 14.18 -17.10 11.29
N ALA A 11 13.09 -16.57 11.85
CA ALA A 11 13.00 -16.21 13.26
C ALA A 11 13.34 -17.40 14.17
N LEU A 12 12.82 -18.60 13.86
CA LEU A 12 13.11 -19.81 14.63
C LEU A 12 14.60 -20.19 14.64
N LYS A 13 15.32 -19.96 13.53
CA LYS A 13 16.78 -20.21 13.45
C LYS A 13 17.58 -19.28 14.36
N HIS A 14 17.00 -18.16 14.78
CA HIS A 14 17.60 -17.18 15.67
C HIS A 14 17.00 -17.22 17.09
N ASN A 15 16.30 -18.31 17.45
CA ASN A 15 15.61 -18.45 18.75
C ASN A 15 14.57 -17.34 19.01
N MET A 16 13.93 -16.85 17.95
CA MET A 16 12.88 -15.83 18.01
C MET A 16 11.57 -16.38 17.40
N ASN A 17 10.48 -15.64 17.58
CA ASN A 17 9.20 -15.90 16.91
C ASN A 17 8.71 -14.64 16.19
N ALA A 18 8.19 -14.79 14.96
CA ALA A 18 7.65 -13.68 14.17
C ALA A 18 6.15 -13.52 14.47
N LEU A 19 5.77 -12.48 15.19
CA LEU A 19 4.36 -12.21 15.54
C LEU A 19 3.69 -11.41 14.41
N LEU A 20 2.98 -12.11 13.52
CA LEU A 20 2.30 -11.50 12.37
C LEU A 20 0.84 -11.08 12.65
N HIS A 21 0.36 -11.30 13.88
CA HIS A 21 -0.93 -10.79 14.35
C HIS A 21 -0.90 -9.25 14.39
N GLU A 22 -1.96 -8.59 13.92
CA GLU A 22 -2.02 -7.13 13.78
C GLU A 22 -2.03 -6.40 15.13
N LYS A 23 -2.45 -7.08 16.21
CA LYS A 23 -2.44 -6.55 17.57
C LYS A 23 -1.95 -7.60 18.59
N PRO A 24 -0.64 -7.90 18.65
CA PRO A 24 -0.15 -9.01 19.46
C PRO A 24 -0.16 -8.71 20.97
N PHE A 25 -0.19 -7.43 21.36
CA PHE A 25 -0.18 -7.01 22.76
C PHE A 25 -1.26 -5.96 23.04
N ALA A 26 -1.95 -6.13 24.17
CA ALA A 26 -2.90 -5.13 24.66
C ALA A 26 -2.17 -3.83 25.03
N LYS A 27 -2.78 -2.68 24.70
CA LYS A 27 -2.27 -1.33 25.02
C LYS A 27 -0.92 -0.94 24.36
N VAL A 28 -0.39 -1.76 23.45
CA VAL A 28 0.77 -1.44 22.59
C VAL A 28 0.29 -1.20 21.16
N ASN A 29 0.98 -0.40 20.36
CA ASN A 29 0.63 -0.16 18.96
C ASN A 29 0.50 -1.48 18.16
N GLY A 30 -0.39 -1.47 17.16
CA GLY A 30 -0.55 -2.59 16.25
C GLY A 30 0.49 -2.59 15.13
N SER A 31 0.54 -3.70 14.39
CA SER A 31 1.36 -3.90 13.21
C SER A 31 0.49 -3.81 11.96
N GLY A 32 0.66 -2.75 11.17
CA GLY A 32 -0.02 -2.54 9.91
C GLY A 32 0.78 -3.04 8.72
N LYS A 33 0.09 -3.34 7.61
CA LYS A 33 0.70 -3.59 6.30
C LYS A 33 0.15 -2.59 5.30
N HIS A 34 0.95 -1.59 4.94
CA HIS A 34 0.55 -0.58 3.96
C HIS A 34 0.58 -1.17 2.56
N ASN A 35 -0.40 -0.80 1.74
CA ASN A 35 -0.40 -1.05 0.31
C ASN A 35 -0.25 0.29 -0.39
N ASN A 36 0.90 0.51 -1.02
CA ASN A 36 1.06 1.61 -1.95
C ASN A 36 0.43 1.18 -3.27
N PHE A 37 -0.44 2.02 -3.83
CA PHE A 37 -1.17 1.73 -5.06
C PHE A 37 -0.83 2.76 -6.12
N SER A 38 -0.60 2.29 -7.35
CA SER A 38 -0.44 3.13 -8.53
C SER A 38 -1.03 2.45 -9.76
N LEU A 39 -1.39 3.26 -10.76
CA LEU A 39 -1.79 2.80 -12.08
C LEU A 39 -0.84 3.39 -13.11
N ILE A 40 -0.31 2.54 -13.98
CA ILE A 40 0.71 2.91 -14.97
C ILE A 40 0.23 2.44 -16.34
N THR A 41 0.40 3.27 -17.37
CA THR A 41 0.12 2.88 -18.75
C THR A 41 1.14 1.87 -19.27
N ASP A 42 0.82 1.18 -20.35
CA ASP A 42 1.77 0.31 -21.08
C ASP A 42 3.02 1.06 -21.56
N THR A 43 2.91 2.38 -21.76
CA THR A 43 4.01 3.28 -22.10
C THR A 43 4.78 3.83 -20.89
N GLY A 44 4.44 3.41 -19.66
CA GLY A 44 5.18 3.76 -18.45
C GLY A 44 4.76 5.05 -17.75
N LEU A 45 3.63 5.65 -18.12
CA LEU A 45 3.15 6.89 -17.50
C LEU A 45 2.35 6.59 -16.24
N ASN A 46 2.77 7.15 -15.09
CA ASN A 46 2.02 7.06 -13.84
C ASN A 46 0.79 7.97 -13.88
N LEU A 47 -0.40 7.40 -13.74
CA LEU A 47 -1.68 8.11 -13.82
C LEU A 47 -1.97 8.96 -12.57
N PHE A 48 -1.23 8.73 -11.48
CA PHE A 48 -1.30 9.53 -10.26
C PHE A 48 -0.11 10.48 -10.09
N ASP A 49 0.70 10.67 -11.13
CA ASP A 49 1.74 11.71 -11.11
C ASP A 49 1.14 13.08 -11.49
N PRO A 50 1.16 14.07 -10.58
CA PRO A 50 0.66 15.42 -10.87
C PRO A 50 1.50 16.17 -11.93
N GLY A 51 2.81 15.91 -12.01
CA GLY A 51 3.77 16.76 -12.73
C GLY A 51 3.87 18.19 -12.15
N ASP A 52 4.58 19.07 -12.85
CA ASP A 52 4.89 20.43 -12.35
C ASP A 52 3.68 21.38 -12.32
N ARG A 53 2.71 21.16 -13.21
CA ARG A 53 1.49 21.98 -13.35
C ARG A 53 0.24 21.09 -13.22
N PRO A 54 -0.09 20.61 -12.01
CA PRO A 54 -1.14 19.61 -11.79
C PRO A 54 -2.53 20.04 -12.26
N HIS A 55 -2.85 21.33 -12.17
CA HIS A 55 -4.15 21.88 -12.59
C HIS A 55 -4.36 21.85 -14.11
N GLU A 56 -3.31 21.66 -14.90
CA GLU A 56 -3.38 21.53 -16.36
C GLU A 56 -3.32 20.07 -16.81
N ASN A 57 -2.89 19.17 -15.92
CA ASN A 57 -2.75 17.75 -16.20
C ASN A 57 -4.12 17.05 -16.08
N VAL A 58 -4.93 17.19 -17.13
CA VAL A 58 -6.29 16.60 -17.18
C VAL A 58 -6.29 15.10 -16.92
N ARG A 59 -5.25 14.38 -17.36
CA ARG A 59 -5.11 12.93 -17.10
C ARG A 59 -5.03 12.66 -15.60
N PHE A 60 -4.11 13.30 -14.89
CA PHE A 60 -3.99 13.19 -13.44
C PHE A 60 -5.30 13.56 -12.74
N LEU A 61 -5.91 14.70 -13.12
CA LEU A 61 -7.15 15.19 -12.51
C LEU A 61 -8.30 14.18 -12.65
N ILE A 62 -8.45 13.54 -13.80
CA ILE A 62 -9.48 12.51 -14.01
C ILE A 62 -9.23 11.30 -13.11
N PHE A 63 -8.02 10.76 -13.11
CA PHE A 63 -7.72 9.53 -12.36
C PHE A 63 -7.75 9.74 -10.84
N VAL A 64 -7.26 10.87 -10.33
CA VAL A 64 -7.36 11.18 -8.90
C VAL A 64 -8.83 11.41 -8.48
N SER A 65 -9.62 12.11 -9.30
CA SER A 65 -11.06 12.30 -9.02
C SER A 65 -11.82 10.97 -9.04
N ALA A 66 -11.51 10.10 -10.00
CA ALA A 66 -12.08 8.76 -10.07
C ALA A 66 -11.69 7.91 -8.85
N MET A 67 -10.45 7.98 -8.38
CA MET A 67 -10.00 7.29 -7.16
C MET A 67 -10.76 7.79 -5.93
N ILE A 68 -10.88 9.12 -5.75
CA ILE A 68 -11.65 9.71 -4.64
C ILE A 68 -13.10 9.20 -4.68
N ARG A 69 -13.74 9.21 -5.85
CA ARG A 69 -15.11 8.72 -6.00
C ARG A 69 -15.24 7.22 -5.74
N ALA A 70 -14.28 6.42 -6.20
CA ALA A 70 -14.29 4.97 -5.98
C ALA A 70 -14.16 4.63 -4.49
N VAL A 71 -13.27 5.32 -3.77
CA VAL A 71 -13.15 5.18 -2.31
C VAL A 71 -14.44 5.60 -1.62
N ASP A 72 -15.00 6.78 -1.94
CA ASP A 72 -16.26 7.27 -1.35
C ASP A 72 -17.44 6.31 -1.60
N THR A 73 -17.49 5.67 -2.77
CA THR A 73 -18.60 4.77 -3.15
C THR A 73 -18.47 3.36 -2.54
N HIS A 74 -17.25 2.91 -2.21
CA HIS A 74 -16.97 1.52 -1.86
C HIS A 74 -16.26 1.31 -0.51
N ALA A 75 -16.05 2.38 0.27
CA ALA A 75 -15.51 2.31 1.63
C ALA A 75 -16.52 1.81 2.66
#